data_AF-A0A7K0LVG2-F1
#
_entry.id   AF-A0A7K0LVG2-F1
#
_cell.length_a   1.000
_cell.length_b   1.000
_cell.length_c   1.000
_cell.angle_alpha   90.00
_cell.angle_beta   90.00
_cell.angle_gamma   90.00
#
_symmetry.space_group_name_H-M   'P 1'
#
loop_
_entity.id
_entity.type
_entity.pdbx_description
1 polymer ?
#
loop_
_entity_poly.entity_id
_entity_poly.type
_entity_poly.pdbx_seq_one_letter_code
_entity_poly.pdbx_strand_id
1 'polypeptide(L)'
;MMLSVLDTSILIAESPARVDGDIAISVVSIAELQFGVLVAPDDERRAHRLARLSAILRNFEPLPVDSAVAASYGELAAATSRAGRKATARSLDLMIAATAHAHGARLVTSNVDDVKHLASLVEIVEIVEA
;
A
#
# COMPACT_ATOMS: atom_id res chain seq x y z
N MET A 1 -20.07 -4.72 1.39
CA MET A 1 -19.39 -3.48 0.95
C MET A 1 -18.07 -3.89 0.32
N MET A 2 -17.48 -3.06 -0.54
CA MET A 2 -16.25 -3.41 -1.26
C MET A 2 -15.02 -2.99 -0.45
N LEU A 3 -14.10 -3.92 -0.20
CA LEU A 3 -12.88 -3.70 0.57
C LEU A 3 -11.84 -2.93 -0.27
N SER A 4 -11.12 -2.01 0.37
CA SER A 4 -10.01 -1.27 -0.20
C SER A 4 -8.77 -1.40 0.66
N VAL A 5 -7.63 -1.74 0.06
CA VAL A 5 -6.32 -1.67 0.69
C VAL A 5 -5.68 -0.32 0.34
N LEU A 6 -5.35 0.45 1.37
CA LEU A 6 -4.65 1.72 1.21
C LEU A 6 -3.15 1.48 1.08
N ASP A 7 -2.57 2.05 0.04
CA ASP A 7 -1.12 2.14 -0.12
C ASP A 7 -0.51 3.10 0.91
N THR A 8 0.76 2.90 1.22
CA THR A 8 1.55 3.77 2.11
C THR A 8 1.53 5.21 1.64
N SER A 9 1.53 5.46 0.33
CA SER A 9 1.38 6.79 -0.26
C SER A 9 0.12 7.52 0.23
N ILE A 10 -1.00 6.80 0.37
CA ILE A 10 -2.27 7.33 0.91
C ILE A 10 -2.18 7.53 2.42
N LEU A 11 -1.56 6.60 3.14
CA LEU A 11 -1.41 6.68 4.60
C LEU A 11 -0.54 7.86 5.05
N ILE A 12 0.34 8.36 4.17
CA ILE A 12 1.19 9.51 4.44
C ILE A 12 0.68 10.83 3.86
N ALA A 13 -0.46 10.83 3.16
CA ALA A 13 -1.07 12.06 2.66
C ALA A 13 -1.40 13.03 3.80
N GLU A 14 -1.32 14.34 3.53
CA GLU A 14 -1.67 15.36 4.53
C GLU A 14 -3.18 15.40 4.78
N SER A 15 -3.96 15.20 3.71
CA SER A 15 -5.40 15.16 3.76
C SER A 15 -5.90 13.71 3.71
N PRO A 16 -6.85 13.32 4.59
CA PRO A 16 -7.41 11.99 4.55
C PRO A 16 -8.21 11.79 3.27
N ALA A 17 -7.77 10.80 2.50
CA ALA A 17 -8.50 10.22 1.39
C ALA A 17 -9.91 9.78 1.80
N ARG A 18 -10.94 10.24 1.08
CA ARG A 18 -12.29 9.70 1.23
C ARG A 18 -12.41 8.44 0.37
N VAL A 19 -12.43 7.29 1.03
CA VAL A 19 -12.62 5.99 0.39
C VAL A 19 -13.96 5.42 0.82
N ASP A 20 -14.82 5.12 -0.16
CA ASP A 20 -16.10 4.48 0.12
C ASP A 20 -15.90 3.00 0.45
N GLY A 21 -16.62 2.50 1.46
CA GLY A 21 -16.61 1.09 1.85
C GLY A 21 -15.62 0.77 2.98
N ASP A 22 -15.31 -0.52 3.13
CA ASP A 22 -14.41 -0.99 4.16
C ASP A 22 -12.96 -0.74 3.74
N ILE A 23 -12.11 -0.34 4.68
CA ILE A 23 -10.70 -0.04 4.44
C ILE A 23 -9.79 -0.94 5.27
N ALA A 24 -8.69 -1.37 4.67
CA ALA A 24 -7.62 -2.12 5.29
C ALA A 24 -6.25 -1.58 4.84
N ILE A 25 -5.19 -2.04 5.50
CA ILE A 25 -3.80 -1.72 5.16
C ILE A 25 -2.98 -3.01 5.17
N SER A 26 -1.87 -3.02 4.44
CA SER A 26 -0.90 -4.12 4.50
C SER A 26 0.09 -3.92 5.65
N VAL A 27 0.55 -5.01 6.27
CA VAL A 27 1.69 -4.96 7.20
C VAL A 27 2.97 -4.44 6.53
N VAL A 28 3.06 -4.52 5.20
CA VAL A 28 4.16 -3.93 4.42
C VAL A 28 4.20 -2.42 4.58
N SER A 29 3.04 -1.75 4.57
CA SER A 29 2.95 -0.32 4.83
C SER A 29 3.40 0.05 6.25
N ILE A 30 3.13 -0.82 7.23
CA ILE A 30 3.66 -0.65 8.59
C ILE A 30 5.19 -0.72 8.59
N ALA A 31 5.78 -1.66 7.85
CA ALA A 31 7.23 -1.77 7.75
C ALA A 31 7.85 -0.49 7.13
N GLU A 32 7.23 0.05 6.08
CA GLU A 32 7.69 1.31 5.44
C GLU A 32 7.59 2.51 6.39
N LEU A 33 6.47 2.63 7.11
CA LEU A 33 6.26 3.70 8.09
C LEU A 33 7.26 3.60 9.26
N GLN A 34 7.49 2.39 9.77
CA GLN A 34 8.49 2.13 10.81
C GLN A 34 9.90 2.51 10.34
N PHE A 35 10.29 2.08 9.14
CA PHE A 35 11.56 2.46 8.53
C PHE A 35 11.67 3.99 8.45
N GLY A 36 10.62 4.66 7.96
CA GLY A 36 10.53 6.11 7.87
C GLY A 36 10.74 6.82 9.21
N VAL A 37 10.23 6.28 10.33
CA VAL A 37 10.51 6.80 11.68
C VAL A 37 11.98 6.67 12.03
N LEU A 38 12.57 5.50 11.79
CA LEU A 38 13.95 5.18 12.19
C LEU A 38 15.00 5.97 11.41
N VAL A 39 14.73 6.33 10.15
CA VAL A 39 15.66 7.11 9.30
C VAL A 39 15.33 8.60 9.24
N ALA A 40 14.43 9.10 10.10
CA ALA A 40 14.08 10.51 10.12
C ALA A 40 15.32 11.39 10.42
N PRO A 41 15.53 12.50 9.68
CA PRO A 41 16.77 13.27 9.72
C PRO A 41 16.89 14.18 10.96
N ASP A 42 15.78 14.42 11.66
CA ASP A 42 15.70 15.27 12.85
C ASP A 42 14.56 14.81 13.77
N ASP A 43 14.60 15.30 15.00
CA ASP A 43 13.68 14.91 16.07
C ASP A 43 12.23 15.34 15.80
N GLU A 44 12.03 16.46 15.11
CA GLU A 44 10.70 16.99 14.77
C GLU A 44 10.01 16.07 13.75
N ARG A 45 10.69 15.74 12.66
CA ARG A 45 10.18 14.79 11.65
C ARG A 45 10.01 13.39 12.23
N ARG A 46 10.89 12.95 13.12
CA ARG A 46 10.75 11.66 13.81
C ARG A 46 9.49 11.63 14.66
N ALA A 47 9.24 12.67 15.46
CA ALA A 47 8.05 12.78 16.29
C ALA A 47 6.76 12.79 15.45
N HIS A 48 6.74 13.55 14.35
CA HIS A 48 5.60 13.58 13.43
C HIS A 48 5.31 12.20 12.81
N ARG A 49 6.34 11.52 12.26
CA ARG A 49 6.19 10.18 11.67
C ARG A 49 5.74 9.14 12.71
N LEU A 50 6.28 9.22 13.94
CA LEU A 50 5.90 8.31 15.02
C LEU A 50 4.44 8.54 15.47
N ALA A 51 4.00 9.79 15.54
CA ALA A 51 2.61 10.13 15.86
C ALA A 51 1.64 9.55 14.81
N ARG A 52 1.99 9.66 13.52
CA ARG A 52 1.23 9.06 12.41
C ARG A 52 1.19 7.53 12.49
N LEU A 53 2.35 6.87 12.62
CA LEU A 53 2.43 5.42 12.77
C LEU A 53 1.59 4.94 13.97
N SER A 54 1.68 5.63 15.10
CA SER A 54 0.90 5.29 16.30
C SER A 54 -0.60 5.46 16.07
N ALA A 55 -1.02 6.47 15.30
CA ALA A 55 -2.42 6.66 14.94
C ALA A 55 -2.93 5.54 14.01
N ILE A 56 -2.12 5.12 13.05
CA ILE A 56 -2.47 4.02 12.14
C ILE A 56 -2.63 2.71 12.92
N LEU A 57 -1.67 2.37 13.78
CA LEU A 57 -1.72 1.13 14.59
C LEU A 57 -2.86 1.08 15.61
N ARG A 58 -3.46 2.22 15.97
CA ARG A 58 -4.65 2.25 16.83
C ARG A 58 -5.95 2.02 16.07
N ASN A 59 -5.99 2.35 14.77
CA ASN A 59 -7.21 2.35 13.97
C ASN A 59 -7.31 1.15 13.02
N PHE A 60 -6.18 0.48 12.74
CA PHE A 60 -6.13 -0.62 11.79
C PHE A 60 -5.49 -1.86 12.40
N GLU A 61 -6.04 -3.01 12.05
CA GLU A 61 -5.38 -4.31 12.14
C GLU A 61 -4.79 -4.63 10.74
N PRO A 62 -3.47 -4.53 10.54
CA PRO A 62 -2.86 -4.70 9.22
C PRO A 62 -3.01 -6.15 8.72
N LEU A 63 -3.32 -6.30 7.43
CA LEU A 63 -3.36 -7.60 6.78
C LEU A 63 -1.95 -8.20 6.69
N PRO A 64 -1.74 -9.46 7.10
CA PRO A 64 -0.44 -10.10 7.09
C PRO A 64 -0.01 -10.49 5.66
N VAL A 65 1.29 -10.65 5.46
CA VAL A 65 1.81 -11.34 4.27
C VAL A 65 1.80 -12.85 4.56
N ASP A 66 0.79 -13.54 4.03
CA ASP A 66 0.63 -14.98 4.13
C ASP A 66 0.88 -15.69 2.77
N SER A 67 0.55 -16.98 2.68
CA SER A 67 0.70 -17.75 1.45
C SER A 67 -0.15 -17.25 0.28
N ALA A 68 -1.34 -16.69 0.54
CA ALA A 68 -2.21 -16.16 -0.50
C ALA A 68 -1.65 -14.85 -1.07
N VAL A 69 -1.13 -13.98 -0.19
CA VAL A 69 -0.40 -12.77 -0.58
C VAL A 69 0.86 -13.14 -1.37
N ALA A 70 1.61 -14.15 -0.92
CA ALA A 70 2.82 -14.62 -1.62
C ALA A 70 2.52 -15.15 -3.03
N ALA A 71 1.44 -15.91 -3.21
CA ALA A 71 1.01 -16.38 -4.54
C ALA A 71 0.61 -15.20 -5.45
N SER A 72 -0.18 -14.26 -4.91
CA SER A 72 -0.59 -13.04 -5.62
C SER A 72 0.60 -12.18 -6.04
N TYR A 73 1.61 -12.06 -5.18
CA TYR A 73 2.86 -11.37 -5.51
C TYR A 73 3.54 -11.99 -6.74
N GLY A 74 3.59 -13.32 -6.82
CA GLY A 74 4.17 -14.02 -7.98
C GLY A 74 3.49 -13.63 -9.30
N GLU A 75 2.16 -13.55 -9.30
CA GLU A 75 1.37 -13.15 -10.47
C GLU A 75 1.63 -11.70 -10.87
N LEU A 76 1.57 -10.78 -9.91
CA LEU A 76 1.78 -9.34 -10.13
C LEU A 76 3.22 -9.02 -10.51
N ALA A 77 4.21 -9.70 -9.92
CA ALA A 77 5.62 -9.58 -10.29
C ALA A 77 5.86 -10.08 -11.72
N ALA A 78 5.25 -11.20 -12.11
CA ALA A 78 5.33 -11.71 -13.48
C ALA A 78 4.66 -10.75 -14.48
N ALA A 79 3.49 -10.18 -14.14
CA ALA A 79 2.83 -9.16 -14.95
C ALA A 79 3.68 -7.90 -15.10
N THR A 80 4.32 -7.45 -14.01
CA THR A 80 5.25 -6.31 -14.00
C THR A 80 6.46 -6.57 -14.90
N SER A 81 7.05 -7.76 -14.83
CA SER A 81 8.16 -8.14 -15.71
C SER A 81 7.74 -8.17 -17.18
N ARG A 82 6.56 -8.71 -17.50
CA ARG A 82 6.02 -8.72 -18.88
C ARG A 82 5.74 -7.33 -19.41
N ALA A 83 5.41 -6.37 -18.53
CA ALA A 83 5.26 -4.95 -18.87
C ALA A 83 6.61 -4.21 -19.05
N GLY A 84 7.75 -4.91 -19.05
CA GLY A 84 9.08 -4.32 -19.21
C GLY A 84 9.58 -3.55 -17.98
N ARG A 85 8.93 -3.73 -16.82
CA ARG A 85 9.27 -3.06 -15.57
C ARG A 85 10.05 -3.99 -14.64
N LYS A 86 10.97 -3.42 -13.83
CA LYS A 86 11.76 -4.17 -12.86
C LYS A 86 10.96 -4.43 -11.58
N ALA A 87 10.45 -5.65 -11.43
CA ALA A 87 9.67 -6.06 -10.25
C ALA A 87 10.49 -5.96 -8.94
N THR A 88 11.79 -6.28 -8.96
CA THR A 88 12.66 -6.21 -7.78
C THR A 88 12.84 -4.80 -7.23
N ALA A 89 12.75 -3.77 -8.08
CA ALA A 89 12.83 -2.38 -7.67
C ALA A 89 11.52 -1.85 -7.04
N ARG A 90 10.44 -2.64 -7.10
CA ARG A 90 9.07 -2.30 -6.66
C ARG A 90 8.49 -3.41 -5.76
N SER A 91 9.35 -4.17 -5.09
CA SER A 91 8.93 -5.37 -4.36
C SER A 91 7.95 -5.06 -3.24
N LEU A 92 8.10 -3.93 -2.54
CA LEU A 92 7.17 -3.50 -1.48
C LEU A 92 5.83 -3.04 -2.07
N ASP A 93 5.84 -2.18 -3.08
CA ASP A 93 4.62 -1.74 -3.79
C ASP A 93 3.83 -2.94 -4.33
N LEU A 94 4.54 -3.91 -4.93
CA LEU A 94 3.93 -5.14 -5.43
C LEU A 94 3.39 -6.03 -4.32
N MET A 95 3.99 -6.01 -3.13
CA MET A 95 3.47 -6.77 -1.99
C MET A 95 2.21 -6.12 -1.41
N ILE A 96 2.11 -4.79 -1.41
CA ILE A 96 0.89 -4.06 -1.06
C ILE A 96 -0.22 -4.38 -2.09
N ALA A 97 0.09 -4.28 -3.39
CA ALA A 97 -0.84 -4.67 -4.45
C ALA A 97 -1.24 -6.15 -4.36
N ALA A 98 -0.33 -7.03 -3.99
CA ALA A 98 -0.60 -8.46 -3.76
C ALA A 98 -1.52 -8.68 -2.56
N THR A 99 -1.40 -7.86 -1.52
CA THR A 99 -2.31 -7.88 -0.38
C THR A 99 -3.73 -7.52 -0.85
N ALA A 100 -3.88 -6.49 -1.68
CA ALA A 100 -5.19 -6.13 -2.26
C ALA A 100 -5.76 -7.27 -3.12
N HIS A 101 -4.95 -7.80 -4.03
CA HIS A 101 -5.33 -8.90 -4.93
C HIS A 101 -5.76 -10.16 -4.18
N ALA A 102 -4.98 -10.61 -3.19
CA ALA A 102 -5.26 -11.82 -2.42
C ALA A 102 -6.59 -11.75 -1.64
N HIS A 103 -7.02 -10.54 -1.27
CA HIS A 103 -8.25 -10.29 -0.52
C HIS A 103 -9.43 -9.86 -1.42
N GLY A 104 -9.27 -9.86 -2.75
CA GLY A 104 -10.30 -9.37 -3.68
C GLY A 104 -10.65 -7.90 -3.44
N ALA A 105 -9.70 -7.12 -2.94
CA ALA A 105 -9.85 -5.72 -2.59
C ALA A 105 -9.32 -4.81 -3.70
N ARG A 106 -9.77 -3.56 -3.69
CA ARG A 106 -9.21 -2.49 -4.52
C ARG A 106 -7.90 -2.00 -3.93
N LEU A 107 -6.94 -1.64 -4.79
CA LEU A 107 -5.74 -0.92 -4.38
C LEU A 107 -5.96 0.57 -4.53
N VAL A 108 -5.85 1.31 -3.43
CA VAL A 108 -5.95 2.78 -3.42
C VAL A 108 -4.54 3.36 -3.31
N THR A 109 -4.11 4.16 -4.28
CA THR A 109 -2.74 4.69 -4.32
C THR A 109 -2.68 6.08 -4.97
N SER A 110 -1.73 6.91 -4.53
CA SER A 110 -1.36 8.16 -5.23
C SER A 110 -0.34 7.92 -6.35
N ASN A 111 0.28 6.74 -6.42
CA ASN A 111 1.33 6.39 -7.38
C ASN A 111 0.77 5.49 -8.50
N VAL A 112 -0.37 5.87 -9.09
CA VAL A 112 -1.09 5.05 -10.08
C VAL A 112 -0.19 4.62 -11.24
N ASP A 113 0.72 5.50 -11.69
CA ASP A 113 1.65 5.21 -12.78
C ASP A 113 2.61 4.05 -12.49
N ASP A 114 2.89 3.76 -11.21
CA ASP A 114 3.74 2.64 -10.80
C ASP A 114 3.03 1.30 -10.88
N VAL A 115 1.70 1.27 -10.81
CA VAL A 115 0.89 0.04 -10.73
C VAL A 115 -0.14 -0.12 -11.85
N LYS A 116 -0.39 0.88 -12.70
CA LYS A 116 -1.46 0.85 -13.72
C LYS A 116 -1.42 -0.34 -14.68
N HIS A 117 -0.24 -0.94 -14.92
CA HIS A 117 -0.11 -2.14 -15.73
C HIS A 117 -0.69 -3.40 -15.07
N LEU A 118 -1.11 -3.32 -13.81
CA LEU A 118 -1.72 -4.39 -13.03
C LEU A 118 -3.25 -4.32 -13.01
N ALA A 119 -3.86 -3.33 -13.69
CA ALA A 119 -5.31 -3.08 -13.67
C ALA A 119 -6.18 -4.27 -14.13
N SER A 120 -5.60 -5.24 -14.86
CA SER A 120 -6.31 -6.48 -15.25
C SER A 120 -6.31 -7.55 -14.16
N LEU A 121 -5.56 -7.37 -13.08
CA LEU A 121 -5.45 -8.30 -11.95
C LEU A 121 -6.08 -7.69 -10.69
N VAL A 122 -5.81 -6.41 -10.42
CA VAL A 122 -6.31 -5.69 -9.25
C VAL A 122 -6.95 -4.38 -9.69
N GLU A 123 -8.13 -4.07 -9.14
CA GLU A 123 -8.77 -2.78 -9.38
C GLU A 123 -7.95 -1.67 -8.70
N ILE A 124 -7.56 -0.65 -9.47
CA ILE A 124 -6.76 0.47 -9.00
C ILE A 124 -7.65 1.70 -8.90
N VAL A 125 -7.67 2.31 -7.72
CA VAL A 125 -8.44 3.52 -7.43
C VAL A 125 -7.47 4.67 -7.20
N GLU A 126 -7.56 5.67 -8.08
CA GLU A 126 -6.90 6.95 -7.89
C GLU A 126 -7.76 7.83 -6.98
N ILE A 127 -7.10 8.52 -6.05
CA ILE A 127 -7.77 9.57 -5.26
C ILE A 127 -7.41 10.90 -5.87
N VAL A 128 -8.41 11.50 -6.51
CA VAL A 128 -8.35 12.89 -6.92
C VAL A 128 -8.60 13.72 -5.68
N GLU A 129 -7.62 14.52 -5.26
CA GLU A 129 -7.83 15.51 -4.20
C GLU A 129 -9.00 16.43 -4.61
N ALA A 130 -9.94 16.64 -3.69
CA ALA A 130 -11.09 17.52 -3.87
C ALA A 130 -10.72 18.98 -3.60
#